data_AF-A0A5N6NBT5-F1
#
_entry.id   AF-A0A5N6NBT5-F1
#
_cell.length_a   1.000
_cell.length_b   1.000
_cell.length_c   1.000
_cell.angle_alpha   90.00
_cell.angle_beta   90.00
_cell.angle_gamma   90.00
#
_symmetry.space_group_name_H-M   'P 1'
#
loop_
_entity.id
_entity.type
_entity.pdbx_description
1 polymer ?
#
loop_
_entity_poly.entity_id
_entity_poly.type
_entity_poly.pdbx_seq_one_letter_code
_entity_poly.pdbx_strand_id
1 'polypeptide(L)'
;MENYSVLSDLQLTCTDLKTLIKSSENLQTNLQKHEENFNNLQESLSVASRRLAPLQSLSIASKALETRINRAVSPALVLIDGFKISESLQRKLVSISTKLLGQKSENRRLRLLIKYVDCVDKLNIAINLISQEGGPAIQRLQEVVEFLSRTKATDQFRTHRLRETLVTLKALYETEVDSMKFDGLLDEALLNLQDEFEGILLQLRHHNIGVQVDDGDGEMMGVVELGTDLDVEVLRRISETLAANDC
;
A
#
# COMPACT_ATOMS: atom_id res chain seq x y z
N MET A 1 -10.41 -102.92 -31.37
CA MET A 1 -9.47 -101.81 -31.62
C MET A 1 -9.90 -100.51 -30.94
N GLU A 2 -11.18 -100.31 -30.60
CA GLU A 2 -11.67 -99.08 -29.94
C GLU A 2 -11.16 -98.87 -28.49
N ASN A 3 -11.04 -99.93 -27.68
CA ASN A 3 -10.59 -99.81 -26.28
C ASN A 3 -9.16 -99.28 -26.11
N TYR A 4 -8.26 -99.46 -27.09
CA TYR A 4 -6.89 -98.95 -27.01
C TYR A 4 -6.81 -97.45 -27.33
N SER A 5 -7.70 -96.93 -28.18
CA SER A 5 -7.82 -95.50 -28.53
C SER A 5 -8.36 -94.68 -27.35
N VAL A 6 -9.38 -95.20 -26.67
CA VAL A 6 -9.95 -94.57 -25.47
C VAL A 6 -8.91 -94.51 -24.34
N LEU A 7 -8.04 -95.51 -24.22
CA LEU A 7 -7.00 -95.57 -23.20
C LEU A 7 -5.84 -94.61 -23.49
N SER A 8 -5.46 -94.42 -24.77
CA SER A 8 -4.50 -93.39 -25.17
C SER A 8 -5.04 -91.97 -25.01
N ASP A 9 -6.32 -91.74 -25.31
CA ASP A 9 -6.97 -90.44 -25.11
C ASP A 9 -7.11 -90.11 -23.62
N LEU A 10 -7.41 -91.10 -22.78
CA LEU A 10 -7.42 -90.94 -21.32
C LEU A 10 -6.02 -90.62 -20.77
N GLN A 11 -4.99 -91.24 -21.34
CA GLN A 11 -3.61 -90.97 -20.95
C GLN A 11 -3.15 -89.58 -21.38
N LEU A 12 -3.53 -89.13 -22.59
CA LEU A 12 -3.30 -87.77 -23.09
C LEU A 12 -4.00 -86.72 -22.22
N THR A 13 -5.28 -86.93 -21.93
CA THR A 13 -6.06 -86.03 -21.05
C THR A 13 -5.51 -86.00 -19.62
N CYS A 14 -5.00 -87.11 -19.09
CA CYS A 14 -4.27 -87.13 -17.82
C CYS A 14 -2.95 -86.35 -17.88
N THR A 15 -2.21 -86.41 -18.99
CA THR A 15 -0.99 -85.61 -19.14
C THR A 15 -1.30 -84.12 -19.29
N ASP A 16 -2.36 -83.76 -20.00
CA ASP A 16 -2.82 -82.38 -20.16
C ASP A 16 -3.35 -81.82 -18.83
N LEU A 17 -4.07 -82.61 -18.05
CA LEU A 17 -4.46 -82.23 -16.68
C LEU A 17 -3.22 -81.99 -15.80
N LYS A 18 -2.18 -82.82 -15.95
CA LYS A 18 -0.95 -82.67 -15.18
C LYS A 18 -0.15 -81.42 -15.58
N THR A 19 -0.14 -81.05 -16.86
CA THR A 19 0.47 -79.78 -17.30
C THR A 19 -0.37 -78.59 -16.87
N LEU A 20 -1.69 -78.70 -16.91
CA LEU A 20 -2.62 -77.67 -16.43
C LEU A 20 -2.46 -77.43 -14.93
N ILE A 21 -2.34 -78.48 -14.12
CA ILE A 21 -2.10 -78.38 -12.67
C ILE A 21 -0.76 -77.67 -12.41
N LYS A 22 0.31 -78.06 -13.10
CA LYS A 22 1.62 -77.38 -12.99
C LYS A 22 1.56 -75.91 -13.42
N SER A 23 0.80 -75.61 -14.47
CA SER A 23 0.59 -74.23 -14.93
C SER A 23 -0.20 -73.43 -13.90
N SER A 24 -1.19 -74.04 -13.24
CA SER A 24 -1.98 -73.42 -12.18
C SER A 24 -1.14 -73.18 -10.92
N GLU A 25 -0.27 -74.11 -10.54
CA GLU A 25 0.70 -73.94 -9.45
C GLU A 25 1.65 -72.78 -9.75
N ASN A 26 2.19 -72.72 -10.97
CA ASN A 26 3.05 -71.61 -11.39
C ASN A 26 2.28 -70.27 -11.36
N LEU A 27 1.04 -70.25 -11.86
CA LEU A 27 0.17 -69.08 -11.81
C LEU A 27 -0.09 -68.63 -10.35
N GLN A 28 -0.34 -69.55 -9.42
CA GLN A 28 -0.50 -69.26 -8.00
C GLN A 28 0.74 -68.57 -7.42
N THR A 29 1.95 -69.08 -7.72
CA THR A 29 3.20 -68.46 -7.24
C THR A 29 3.45 -67.07 -7.82
N ASN A 30 3.10 -66.86 -9.09
CA ASN A 30 3.19 -65.54 -9.71
C ASN A 30 2.20 -64.56 -9.10
N LEU A 31 0.97 -65.00 -8.81
CA LEU A 31 -0.04 -64.19 -8.14
C LEU A 31 0.43 -63.75 -6.75
N GLN A 32 1.00 -64.69 -5.97
CA GLN A 32 1.57 -64.38 -4.66
C GLN A 32 2.71 -63.37 -4.75
N LYS A 33 3.62 -63.53 -5.73
CA LYS A 33 4.69 -62.56 -5.99
C LYS A 33 4.15 -61.19 -6.40
N HIS A 34 3.08 -61.14 -7.19
CA HIS A 34 2.42 -59.89 -7.55
C HIS A 34 1.76 -59.21 -6.36
N GLU A 35 1.16 -59.97 -5.45
CA GLU A 35 0.58 -59.46 -4.21
C GLU A 35 1.65 -58.87 -3.29
N GLU A 36 2.79 -59.56 -3.11
CA GLU A 36 3.95 -59.02 -2.40
C GLU A 36 4.48 -57.72 -3.03
N ASN A 37 4.62 -57.69 -4.36
CA ASN A 37 5.03 -56.49 -5.08
C ASN A 37 4.04 -55.34 -4.90
N PHE A 38 2.74 -55.62 -4.90
CA PHE A 38 1.70 -54.61 -4.69
C PHE A 38 1.76 -54.04 -3.28
N ASN A 39 1.93 -54.89 -2.26
CA ASN A 39 2.11 -54.47 -0.87
C ASN A 39 3.34 -53.57 -0.70
N ASN A 40 4.48 -53.95 -1.30
CA ASN A 40 5.71 -53.15 -1.29
C ASN A 40 5.52 -51.79 -1.99
N LEU A 41 4.77 -51.76 -3.10
CA LEU A 41 4.48 -50.53 -3.85
C LEU A 41 3.54 -49.61 -3.05
N GLN A 42 2.52 -50.17 -2.40
CA GLN A 42 1.60 -49.42 -1.55
C GLN A 42 2.32 -48.85 -0.32
N GLU A 43 3.21 -49.60 0.31
CA GLU A 43 4.06 -49.10 1.39
C GLU A 43 4.95 -47.96 0.89
N SER A 44 5.65 -48.15 -0.23
CA SER A 44 6.50 -47.12 -0.84
C SER A 44 5.72 -45.86 -1.17
N LEU A 45 4.50 -46.00 -1.72
CA LEU A 45 3.60 -44.88 -2.02
C LEU A 45 3.15 -44.16 -0.74
N SER A 46 2.86 -44.89 0.33
CA SER A 46 2.48 -44.30 1.61
C SER A 46 3.63 -43.48 2.22
N VAL A 47 4.86 -44.00 2.14
CA VAL A 47 6.08 -43.30 2.60
C VAL A 47 6.34 -42.07 1.74
N ALA A 48 6.22 -42.18 0.42
CA ALA A 48 6.37 -41.06 -0.51
C ALA A 48 5.30 -39.98 -0.26
N SER A 49 4.04 -40.37 -0.09
CA SER A 49 2.93 -39.47 0.24
C SER A 49 3.18 -38.73 1.56
N ARG A 50 3.62 -39.43 2.60
CA ARG A 50 3.95 -38.83 3.91
C ARG A 50 5.10 -37.83 3.81
N ARG A 51 6.07 -38.07 2.92
CA ARG A 51 7.18 -37.13 2.63
C ARG A 51 6.75 -35.94 1.78
N LEU A 52 5.77 -36.12 0.89
CA LEU A 52 5.28 -35.08 -0.01
C LEU A 52 4.27 -34.12 0.67
N ALA A 53 3.46 -34.62 1.60
CA ALA A 53 2.48 -33.83 2.34
C ALA A 53 3.01 -32.50 2.93
N PRO A 54 4.17 -32.45 3.63
CA PRO A 54 4.73 -31.19 4.12
C PRO A 54 5.15 -30.24 2.98
N LEU A 55 5.64 -30.76 1.86
CA LEU A 55 6.03 -29.94 0.70
C LEU A 55 4.80 -29.32 0.02
N GLN A 56 3.71 -30.06 -0.08
CA GLN A 56 2.44 -29.54 -0.58
C GLN A 56 1.87 -28.45 0.35
N SER A 57 1.90 -28.68 1.66
CA SER A 57 1.49 -27.67 2.65
C SER A 57 2.34 -26.40 2.54
N LEU A 58 3.66 -26.53 2.41
CA LEU A 58 4.58 -25.40 2.22
C LEU A 58 4.32 -24.66 0.90
N SER A 59 4.06 -25.38 -0.20
CA SER A 59 3.73 -24.79 -1.49
C SER A 59 2.46 -23.94 -1.42
N ILE A 60 1.42 -24.43 -0.75
CA ILE A 60 0.16 -23.69 -0.56
C ILE A 60 0.41 -22.46 0.32
N ALA A 61 1.17 -22.59 1.40
CA ALA A 61 1.55 -21.47 2.27
C ALA A 61 2.35 -20.40 1.50
N SER A 62 3.28 -20.80 0.63
CA SER A 62 4.06 -19.88 -0.21
C SER A 62 3.18 -19.10 -1.18
N LYS A 63 2.25 -19.77 -1.87
CA LYS A 63 1.30 -19.09 -2.76
C LYS A 63 0.41 -18.11 -2.01
N ALA A 64 -0.05 -18.49 -0.83
CA ALA A 64 -0.85 -17.63 0.03
C ALA A 64 -0.07 -16.44 0.60
N LEU A 65 1.24 -16.60 0.81
CA LEU A 65 2.14 -15.51 1.20
C LEU A 65 2.31 -14.52 0.04
N GLU A 66 2.58 -15.01 -1.16
CA GLU A 66 2.77 -14.17 -2.36
C GLU A 66 1.56 -13.26 -2.62
N THR A 67 0.34 -13.80 -2.57
CA THR A 67 -0.89 -13.00 -2.71
C THR A 67 -0.98 -11.91 -1.64
N ARG A 68 -0.59 -12.18 -0.40
CA ARG A 68 -0.61 -11.18 0.69
C ARG A 68 0.47 -10.12 0.51
N ILE A 69 1.67 -10.50 0.06
CA ILE A 69 2.75 -9.57 -0.27
C ILE A 69 2.27 -8.63 -1.38
N ASN A 70 1.74 -9.15 -2.48
CA ASN A 70 1.24 -8.33 -3.58
C ASN A 70 0.13 -7.36 -3.12
N ARG A 71 -0.75 -7.81 -2.23
CA ARG A 71 -1.78 -6.96 -1.62
C ARG A 71 -1.21 -5.86 -0.71
N ALA A 72 -0.11 -6.11 -0.02
CA ALA A 72 0.53 -5.13 0.85
C ALA A 72 1.42 -4.14 0.10
N VAL A 73 2.03 -4.55 -1.01
CA VAL A 73 2.91 -3.71 -1.83
C VAL A 73 2.15 -2.58 -2.51
N SER A 74 0.95 -2.83 -3.03
CA SER A 74 0.20 -1.82 -3.79
C SER A 74 -0.10 -0.54 -2.96
N PRO A 75 -0.69 -0.61 -1.74
CA PRO A 75 -0.86 0.57 -0.90
C PRO A 75 0.46 1.24 -0.49
N ALA A 76 1.52 0.45 -0.24
CA ALA A 76 2.83 0.99 0.11
C ALA A 76 3.44 1.82 -1.02
N LEU A 77 3.24 1.42 -2.28
CA LEU A 77 3.69 2.19 -3.44
C LEU A 77 2.95 3.51 -3.57
N VAL A 78 1.62 3.50 -3.39
CA VAL A 78 0.80 4.72 -3.40
C VAL A 78 1.25 5.68 -2.30
N LEU A 79 1.52 5.17 -1.10
CA LEU A 79 2.01 5.97 0.02
C LEU A 79 3.37 6.63 -0.30
N ILE A 80 4.31 5.88 -0.88
CA ILE A 80 5.62 6.41 -1.30
C ILE A 80 5.47 7.50 -2.36
N ASP A 81 4.59 7.32 -3.33
CA ASP A 81 4.35 8.34 -4.36
C ASP A 81 3.67 9.59 -3.77
N GLY A 82 2.80 9.42 -2.77
CA GLY A 82 2.26 10.51 -1.96
C GLY A 82 3.37 11.34 -1.29
N PHE A 83 4.32 10.68 -0.62
CA PHE A 83 5.46 11.36 0.01
C PHE A 83 6.32 12.12 -1.03
N LYS A 84 6.59 11.55 -2.20
CA LYS A 84 7.33 12.25 -3.27
C LYS A 84 6.60 13.49 -3.76
N ILE A 85 5.28 13.41 -3.93
CA ILE A 85 4.46 14.56 -4.34
C ILE A 85 4.54 15.65 -3.27
N SER A 86 4.36 15.29 -1.99
CA SER A 86 4.48 16.24 -0.88
C SER A 86 5.84 16.93 -0.84
N GLU A 87 6.94 16.16 -0.97
CA GLU A 87 8.30 16.71 -1.00
C GLU A 87 8.51 17.68 -2.18
N SER A 88 7.95 17.37 -3.35
CA SER A 88 8.02 18.26 -4.52
C SER A 88 7.23 19.56 -4.32
N LEU A 89 6.10 19.47 -3.62
CA LEU A 89 5.26 20.62 -3.29
C LEU A 89 5.92 21.50 -2.23
N GLN A 90 6.53 20.90 -1.20
CA GLN A 90 7.33 21.62 -0.19
C GLN A 90 8.49 22.40 -0.85
N ARG A 91 9.25 21.76 -1.75
CA ARG A 91 10.31 22.45 -2.51
C ARG A 91 9.76 23.60 -3.35
N LYS A 92 8.62 23.40 -4.00
CA LYS A 92 7.94 24.43 -4.78
C LYS A 92 7.48 25.59 -3.89
N LEU A 93 6.94 25.30 -2.71
CA LEU A 93 6.46 26.27 -1.74
C LEU A 93 7.59 27.20 -1.29
N VAL A 94 8.73 26.64 -0.90
CA VAL A 94 9.95 27.41 -0.55
C VAL A 94 10.42 28.25 -1.73
N SER A 95 10.38 27.71 -2.96
CA SER A 95 10.76 28.47 -4.16
C SER A 95 9.83 29.64 -4.49
N ILE A 96 8.55 29.56 -4.09
CA ILE A 96 7.59 30.65 -4.27
C ILE A 96 7.77 31.68 -3.16
N SER A 97 7.93 31.25 -1.92
CA SER A 97 8.19 32.14 -0.77
C SER A 97 9.44 33.01 -0.99
N THR A 98 10.55 32.40 -1.41
CA THR A 98 11.78 33.15 -1.76
C THR A 98 11.58 34.18 -2.87
N LYS A 99 10.74 33.88 -3.87
CA LYS A 99 10.37 34.84 -4.92
C LYS A 99 9.46 35.94 -4.41
N LEU A 100 8.57 35.65 -3.46
CA LEU A 100 7.66 36.61 -2.85
C LEU A 100 8.44 37.70 -2.08
N LEU A 101 9.46 37.29 -1.32
CA LEU A 101 10.36 38.19 -0.58
C LEU A 101 11.17 39.14 -1.50
N GLY A 102 11.52 38.68 -2.71
CA GLY A 102 12.28 39.48 -3.67
C GLY A 102 11.44 40.38 -4.59
N GLN A 103 10.11 40.28 -4.54
CA GLN A 103 9.23 40.92 -5.53
C GLN A 103 8.83 42.34 -5.12
N LYS A 104 9.33 43.34 -5.85
CA LYS A 104 9.08 44.77 -5.56
C LYS A 104 7.76 45.33 -6.09
N SER A 105 7.10 44.64 -7.02
CA SER A 105 5.86 45.13 -7.65
C SER A 105 4.63 44.45 -7.02
N GLU A 106 3.73 45.22 -6.45
CA GLU A 106 2.53 44.76 -5.74
C GLU A 106 1.67 43.81 -6.58
N ASN A 107 1.30 44.21 -7.80
CA ASN A 107 0.50 43.38 -8.71
C ASN A 107 1.11 42.00 -9.04
N ARG A 108 2.46 41.89 -9.11
CA ARG A 108 3.11 40.58 -9.33
C ARG A 108 3.25 39.80 -8.04
N ARG A 109 3.41 40.48 -6.89
CA ARG A 109 3.45 39.88 -5.56
C ARG A 109 2.10 39.21 -5.25
N LEU A 110 0.98 39.90 -5.46
CA LEU A 110 -0.36 39.35 -5.27
C LEU A 110 -0.62 38.12 -6.16
N ARG A 111 -0.21 38.14 -7.44
CA ARG A 111 -0.30 36.96 -8.32
C ARG A 111 0.57 35.78 -7.87
N LEU A 112 1.72 36.05 -7.25
CA LEU A 112 2.56 35.02 -6.65
C LEU A 112 1.93 34.46 -5.37
N LEU A 113 1.26 35.31 -4.59
CA LEU A 113 0.54 34.92 -3.39
C LEU A 113 -0.62 33.98 -3.71
N ILE A 114 -1.38 34.20 -4.79
CA ILE A 114 -2.40 33.24 -5.26
C ILE A 114 -1.76 31.87 -5.57
N LYS A 115 -0.61 31.87 -6.27
CA LYS A 115 0.11 30.62 -6.59
C LYS A 115 0.69 29.94 -5.35
N TYR A 116 1.01 30.72 -4.32
CA TYR A 116 1.47 30.23 -3.03
C TYR A 116 0.32 29.53 -2.31
N VAL A 117 -0.85 30.18 -2.20
CA VAL A 117 -2.09 29.59 -1.66
C VAL A 117 -2.45 28.29 -2.39
N ASP A 118 -2.50 28.29 -3.72
CA ASP A 118 -2.77 27.07 -4.51
C ASP A 118 -1.77 25.93 -4.22
N CYS A 119 -0.54 26.26 -3.81
CA CYS A 119 0.49 25.28 -3.46
C CYS A 119 0.29 24.74 -2.04
N VAL A 120 -0.12 25.60 -1.10
CA VAL A 120 -0.48 25.22 0.28
C VAL A 120 -1.70 24.29 0.26
N ASP A 121 -2.75 24.61 -0.50
CA ASP A 121 -3.93 23.75 -0.64
C ASP A 121 -3.57 22.36 -1.16
N LYS A 122 -2.74 22.30 -2.20
CA LYS A 122 -2.27 21.03 -2.78
C LYS A 122 -1.41 20.23 -1.80
N LEU A 123 -0.59 20.91 -1.00
CA LEU A 123 0.22 20.27 0.03
C LEU A 123 -0.68 19.68 1.13
N ASN A 124 -1.69 20.42 1.59
CA ASN A 124 -2.66 19.94 2.55
C ASN A 124 -3.43 18.70 2.04
N ILE A 125 -3.90 18.73 0.80
CA ILE A 125 -4.55 17.57 0.16
C ILE A 125 -3.61 16.36 0.11
N ALA A 126 -2.35 16.56 -0.27
CA ALA A 126 -1.36 15.48 -0.33
C ALA A 126 -1.09 14.87 1.06
N ILE A 127 -0.96 15.70 2.10
CA ILE A 127 -0.76 15.24 3.48
C ILE A 127 -1.98 14.47 3.99
N ASN A 128 -3.19 14.93 3.70
CA ASN A 128 -4.41 14.23 4.05
C ASN A 128 -4.54 12.87 3.34
N LEU A 129 -4.14 12.78 2.06
CA LEU A 129 -4.07 11.51 1.34
C LEU A 129 -3.05 10.55 1.97
N ILE A 130 -1.86 11.02 2.33
CA ILE A 130 -0.83 10.22 3.05
C ILE A 130 -1.37 9.72 4.39
N SER A 131 -2.12 10.55 5.12
CA SER A 131 -2.75 10.19 6.39
C SER A 131 -3.84 9.13 6.21
N GLN A 132 -4.62 9.18 5.12
CA GLN A 132 -5.66 8.20 4.83
C GLN A 132 -5.10 6.86 4.36
N GLU A 133 -4.06 6.86 3.52
CA GLU A 133 -3.49 5.66 2.91
C GLU A 133 -2.45 4.94 3.79
N GLY A 134 -1.78 5.66 4.69
CA GLY A 134 -0.70 5.06 5.48
C GLY A 134 -1.18 4.07 6.55
N GLY A 135 -2.32 4.30 7.18
CA GLY A 135 -2.95 3.34 8.10
C GLY A 135 -3.22 1.97 7.43
N PRO A 136 -3.97 1.94 6.31
CA PRO A 136 -4.17 0.73 5.52
C PRO A 136 -2.86 0.05 5.07
N ALA A 137 -1.87 0.82 4.62
CA ALA A 137 -0.57 0.27 4.19
C ALA A 137 0.15 -0.46 5.34
N ILE A 138 0.24 0.15 6.52
CA ILE A 138 0.86 -0.45 7.71
C ILE A 138 0.07 -1.69 8.15
N GLN A 139 -1.26 -1.63 8.15
CA GLN A 139 -2.11 -2.76 8.51
C GLN A 139 -1.88 -3.96 7.57
N ARG A 140 -1.78 -3.75 6.25
CA ARG A 140 -1.50 -4.83 5.30
C ARG A 140 -0.12 -5.44 5.51
N LEU A 141 0.89 -4.63 5.82
CA LEU A 141 2.23 -5.14 6.17
C LEU A 141 2.20 -5.95 7.47
N GLN A 142 1.42 -5.51 8.47
CA GLN A 142 1.22 -6.25 9.70
C GLN A 142 0.59 -7.63 9.45
N GLU A 143 -0.46 -7.70 8.62
CA GLU A 143 -1.10 -8.98 8.25
C GLU A 143 -0.10 -9.97 7.60
N VAL A 144 0.83 -9.48 6.79
CA VAL A 144 1.89 -10.31 6.18
C VAL A 144 2.85 -10.86 7.23
N VAL A 145 3.33 -10.00 8.15
CA VAL A 145 4.25 -10.40 9.22
C VAL A 145 3.57 -11.39 10.18
N GLU A 146 2.31 -11.17 10.52
CA GLU A 146 1.52 -12.11 11.32
C GLU A 146 1.34 -13.46 10.61
N PHE A 147 1.05 -13.45 9.30
CA PHE A 147 0.92 -14.68 8.53
C PHE A 147 2.23 -15.48 8.52
N LEU A 148 3.38 -14.81 8.37
CA LEU A 148 4.70 -15.45 8.46
C LEU A 148 4.93 -16.10 9.83
N SER A 149 4.51 -15.41 10.91
CA SER A 149 4.64 -15.95 12.26
C SER A 149 3.78 -17.19 12.51
N ARG A 150 2.58 -17.25 11.92
CA ARG A 150 1.65 -18.38 12.08
C ARG A 150 2.02 -19.59 11.22
N THR A 151 2.54 -19.36 10.03
CA THR A 151 2.80 -20.43 9.05
C THR A 151 4.18 -21.05 9.15
N LYS A 152 5.09 -20.50 9.98
CA LYS A 152 6.50 -20.91 10.04
C LYS A 152 7.16 -21.01 8.66
N ALA A 153 6.64 -20.26 7.68
CA ALA A 153 7.14 -20.25 6.30
C ALA A 153 8.54 -19.63 6.21
N THR A 154 8.99 -18.96 7.27
CA THR A 154 10.32 -18.37 7.38
C THR A 154 10.90 -18.56 8.79
N ASP A 155 12.20 -18.31 8.92
CA ASP A 155 12.92 -18.40 10.19
C ASP A 155 12.36 -17.43 11.24
N GLN A 156 12.38 -17.86 12.50
CA GLN A 156 11.94 -17.07 13.65
C GLN A 156 12.75 -15.77 13.77
N PHE A 157 14.05 -15.80 13.50
CA PHE A 157 14.90 -14.60 13.54
C PHE A 157 14.44 -13.56 12.51
N ARG A 158 14.15 -13.99 11.27
CA ARG A 158 13.67 -13.09 10.20
C ARG A 158 12.30 -12.51 10.55
N THR A 159 11.41 -13.33 11.10
CA THR A 159 10.07 -12.88 11.53
C THR A 159 10.15 -11.87 12.67
N HIS A 160 11.04 -12.09 13.63
CA HIS A 160 11.27 -11.17 14.74
C HIS A 160 11.79 -9.82 14.25
N ARG A 161 12.83 -9.82 13.42
CA ARG A 161 13.34 -8.61 12.77
C ARG A 161 12.26 -7.86 11.99
N LEU A 162 11.44 -8.56 11.21
CA LEU A 162 10.35 -7.95 10.44
C LEU A 162 9.32 -7.28 11.36
N ARG A 163 9.01 -7.90 12.51
CA ARG A 163 8.11 -7.32 13.50
C ARG A 163 8.70 -6.07 14.14
N GLU A 164 9.98 -6.10 14.53
CA GLU A 164 10.66 -4.90 15.06
C GLU A 164 10.66 -3.77 14.03
N THR A 165 11.02 -4.06 12.77
CA THR A 165 11.02 -3.05 11.70
C THR A 165 9.62 -2.49 11.42
N LEU A 166 8.56 -3.30 11.59
CA LEU A 166 7.19 -2.85 11.43
C LEU A 166 6.80 -1.87 12.55
N VAL A 167 7.20 -2.15 13.79
CA VAL A 167 6.96 -1.26 14.93
C VAL A 167 7.70 0.06 14.74
N THR A 168 8.98 0.02 14.34
CA THR A 168 9.74 1.24 14.06
C THR A 168 9.15 2.01 12.89
N LEU A 169 8.73 1.32 11.82
CA LEU A 169 8.12 1.96 10.65
C LEU A 169 6.82 2.66 11.02
N LYS A 170 5.97 2.03 11.84
CA LYS A 170 4.73 2.62 12.31
C LYS A 170 4.99 3.90 13.12
N ALA A 171 5.92 3.84 14.08
CA ALA A 171 6.28 5.00 14.88
C ALA A 171 6.85 6.15 14.03
N LEU A 172 7.72 5.83 13.06
CA LEU A 172 8.26 6.81 12.12
C LEU A 172 7.17 7.44 11.26
N TYR A 173 6.23 6.64 10.74
CA TYR A 173 5.11 7.15 9.95
C TYR A 173 4.20 8.08 10.78
N GLU A 174 3.81 7.67 11.99
CA GLU A 174 2.96 8.48 12.87
C GLU A 174 3.67 9.81 13.20
N THR A 175 4.96 9.75 13.56
CA THR A 175 5.76 10.95 13.87
C THR A 175 5.90 11.87 12.66
N GLU A 176 6.16 11.33 11.47
CA GLU A 176 6.33 12.12 10.25
C GLU A 176 5.01 12.76 9.82
N VAL A 177 3.90 12.02 9.81
CA VAL A 177 2.59 12.56 9.43
C VAL A 177 2.12 13.62 10.42
N ASP A 178 2.32 13.41 11.71
CA ASP A 178 2.00 14.41 12.74
C ASP A 178 2.86 15.66 12.56
N SER A 179 4.17 15.51 12.33
CA SER A 179 5.06 16.64 12.05
C SER A 179 4.64 17.38 10.78
N MET A 180 4.30 16.68 9.70
CA MET A 180 3.85 17.31 8.45
C MET A 180 2.54 18.10 8.61
N LYS A 181 1.66 17.68 9.53
CA LYS A 181 0.37 18.33 9.79
C LYS A 181 0.46 19.51 10.74
N PHE A 182 1.21 19.36 11.84
CA PHE A 182 1.10 20.27 12.99
C PHE A 182 2.37 21.08 13.27
N ASP A 183 3.55 20.59 12.90
CA ASP A 183 4.84 21.21 13.25
C ASP A 183 5.75 21.36 12.01
N GLY A 184 5.16 21.42 10.82
CA GLY A 184 5.86 21.25 9.56
C GLY A 184 5.82 22.48 8.66
N LEU A 185 6.36 22.33 7.44
CA LEU A 185 6.32 23.38 6.42
C LEU A 185 4.90 23.81 6.03
N LEU A 186 3.89 22.98 6.28
CA LEU A 186 2.49 23.35 6.09
C LEU A 186 2.06 24.39 7.13
N ASP A 187 2.33 24.12 8.41
CA ASP A 187 1.99 25.02 9.52
C ASP A 187 2.70 26.37 9.37
N GLU A 188 4.01 26.36 9.11
CA GLU A 188 4.79 27.57 8.84
C GLU A 188 4.22 28.36 7.65
N ALA A 189 3.74 27.67 6.61
CA ALA A 189 3.13 28.32 5.46
C ALA A 189 1.75 28.92 5.76
N LEU A 190 0.96 28.28 6.61
CA LEU A 190 -0.33 28.81 7.07
C LEU A 190 -0.12 30.05 7.95
N LEU A 191 0.86 30.04 8.85
CA LEU A 191 1.25 31.23 9.64
C LEU A 191 1.69 32.38 8.73
N ASN A 192 2.55 32.10 7.74
CA ASN A 192 2.95 33.11 6.76
C ASN A 192 1.76 33.64 5.94
N LEU A 193 0.78 32.80 5.60
CA LEU A 193 -0.46 33.23 4.93
C LEU A 193 -1.30 34.14 5.83
N GLN A 194 -1.37 33.85 7.13
CA GLN A 194 -2.06 34.69 8.09
C GLN A 194 -1.38 36.07 8.21
N ASP A 195 -0.05 36.11 8.33
CA ASP A 195 0.71 37.37 8.37
C ASP A 195 0.49 38.21 7.10
N GLU A 196 0.46 37.55 5.93
CA GLU A 196 0.18 38.20 4.65
C GLU A 196 -1.27 38.72 4.57
N PHE A 197 -2.24 37.96 5.09
CA PHE A 197 -3.64 38.37 5.17
C PHE A 197 -3.82 39.61 6.05
N GLU A 198 -3.26 39.58 7.26
CA GLU A 198 -3.28 40.71 8.19
C GLU A 198 -2.54 41.92 7.61
N GLY A 199 -1.40 41.70 6.95
CA GLY A 199 -0.62 42.74 6.28
C GLY A 199 -1.41 43.46 5.18
N ILE A 200 -2.11 42.73 4.31
CA ILE A 200 -2.97 43.31 3.26
C ILE A 200 -4.13 44.09 3.89
N LEU A 201 -4.80 43.53 4.92
CA LEU A 201 -5.89 44.23 5.61
C LEU A 201 -5.43 45.53 6.28
N LEU A 202 -4.24 45.52 6.90
CA LEU A 202 -3.64 46.73 7.48
C LEU A 202 -3.39 47.79 6.41
N GLN A 203 -2.82 47.41 5.25
CA GLN A 203 -2.60 48.32 4.12
C GLN A 203 -3.90 48.93 3.60
N LEU A 204 -4.95 48.13 3.43
CA LEU A 204 -6.27 48.59 3.01
C LEU A 204 -6.90 49.55 4.05
N ARG A 205 -6.75 49.24 5.34
CA ARG A 205 -7.20 50.14 6.42
C ARG A 205 -6.45 51.46 6.43
N HIS A 206 -5.12 51.45 6.23
CA HIS A 206 -4.31 52.67 6.18
C HIS A 206 -4.61 53.53 4.94
N HIS A 207 -4.92 52.91 3.79
CA HIS A 207 -5.36 53.63 2.60
C HIS A 207 -6.69 54.38 2.84
N ASN A 208 -7.64 53.75 3.55
CA ASN A 208 -8.92 54.37 3.90
C ASN A 208 -8.82 55.53 4.90
N ILE A 209 -7.79 55.57 5.76
CA ILE A 209 -7.60 56.64 6.75
C ILE A 209 -6.87 57.86 6.14
N GLY A 210 -5.99 57.65 5.16
CA GLY A 210 -5.24 58.74 4.51
C GLY A 210 -6.07 59.67 3.62
N VAL A 211 -7.30 59.29 3.27
CA VAL A 211 -8.21 60.06 2.41
C VAL A 211 -9.09 61.04 3.21
N GLN A 212 -9.03 61.03 4.55
CA GLN A 212 -9.84 61.89 5.42
C GLN A 212 -9.01 63.00 6.12
N VAL A 213 -8.30 63.82 5.35
CA VAL A 213 -7.90 65.16 5.83
C VAL A 213 -7.87 66.13 4.63
N ASP A 214 -9.04 66.48 4.09
CA ASP A 214 -9.21 67.77 3.41
C ASP A 214 -10.38 68.50 4.06
N ASP A 215 -10.07 69.67 4.59
CA ASP A 215 -10.90 70.50 5.44
C ASP A 215 -11.70 71.42 4.51
N GLY A 216 -12.93 71.03 4.17
CA GLY A 216 -13.78 71.84 3.31
C GLY A 216 -15.13 71.21 2.98
N ASP A 217 -16.20 71.87 3.46
CA ASP A 217 -17.61 71.63 3.19
C ASP A 217 -17.95 70.94 1.85
N GLY A 218 -18.70 69.85 1.93
CA GLY A 218 -19.43 69.29 0.79
C GLY A 218 -19.66 67.80 0.91
N GLU A 219 -20.93 67.40 0.99
CA GLU A 219 -21.40 66.02 0.91
C GLU A 219 -20.74 65.24 -0.24
N MET A 220 -19.79 64.38 0.08
CA MET A 220 -19.49 63.20 -0.72
C MET A 220 -19.38 62.03 0.23
N MET A 221 -20.35 61.10 0.14
CA MET A 221 -20.12 59.72 0.56
C MET A 221 -18.90 59.22 -0.23
N GLY A 222 -17.72 59.34 0.38
CA GLY A 222 -16.51 58.76 -0.16
C GLY A 222 -16.78 57.27 -0.36
N VAL A 223 -16.81 56.85 -1.62
CA VAL A 223 -16.83 55.44 -1.99
C VAL A 223 -15.65 54.82 -1.27
N VAL A 224 -15.92 53.98 -0.28
CA VAL A 224 -14.89 53.19 0.40
C VAL A 224 -14.33 52.27 -0.68
N GLU A 225 -13.24 52.68 -1.31
CA GLU A 225 -12.57 51.91 -2.35
C GLU A 225 -11.91 50.73 -1.62
N LEU A 226 -12.60 49.58 -1.62
CA LEU A 226 -12.30 48.36 -0.85
C LEU A 226 -11.01 47.63 -1.29
N GLY A 227 -10.01 48.35 -1.79
CA GLY A 227 -8.84 47.79 -2.47
C GLY A 227 -9.14 47.42 -3.92
N THR A 228 -8.13 46.91 -4.62
CA THR A 228 -8.31 46.42 -5.99
C THR A 228 -9.01 45.07 -6.00
N ASP A 229 -9.71 44.72 -7.09
CA ASP A 229 -10.35 43.39 -7.25
C ASP A 229 -9.39 42.22 -6.99
N LEU A 230 -8.10 42.44 -7.26
CA LEU A 230 -7.06 41.44 -7.08
C LEU A 230 -6.70 41.25 -5.59
N ASP A 231 -6.77 42.30 -4.78
CA ASP A 231 -6.60 42.22 -3.31
C ASP A 231 -7.75 41.44 -2.67
N VAL A 232 -8.99 41.71 -3.11
CA VAL A 232 -10.19 41.01 -2.61
C VAL A 232 -10.15 39.52 -2.95
N GLU A 233 -9.74 39.16 -4.17
CA GLU A 233 -9.62 37.74 -4.57
C GLU A 233 -8.52 37.03 -3.78
N VAL A 234 -7.38 37.68 -3.52
CA VAL A 234 -6.30 37.12 -2.69
C VAL A 234 -6.78 36.89 -1.27
N LEU A 235 -7.40 37.90 -0.65
CA LEU A 235 -7.94 37.79 0.70
C LEU A 235 -8.99 36.69 0.80
N ARG A 236 -9.90 36.59 -0.18
CA ARG A 236 -10.90 35.52 -0.25
C ARG A 236 -10.25 34.15 -0.26
N ARG A 237 -9.27 33.93 -1.16
CA ARG A 237 -8.54 32.66 -1.28
C ARG A 237 -7.82 32.29 0.01
N ILE A 238 -7.11 33.24 0.63
CA ILE A 238 -6.40 33.00 1.88
C ILE A 238 -7.40 32.65 3.00
N SER A 239 -8.52 33.37 3.10
CA SER A 239 -9.54 33.09 4.11
C SER A 239 -10.18 31.72 3.94
N GLU A 240 -10.43 31.28 2.70
CA GLU A 240 -10.95 29.95 2.39
C GLU A 240 -9.95 28.85 2.81
N THR A 241 -8.66 29.04 2.49
CA THR A 241 -7.60 28.12 2.90
C THR A 241 -7.40 28.07 4.41
N LEU A 242 -7.38 29.21 5.11
CA LEU A 242 -7.23 29.25 6.57
C LEU A 242 -8.44 28.61 7.27
N ALA A 243 -9.67 28.96 6.86
CA ALA A 243 -10.88 28.38 7.43
C ALA A 243 -10.96 26.85 7.24
N ALA A 244 -10.40 26.32 6.15
CA ALA A 244 -10.33 24.89 5.90
C ALA A 244 -9.29 24.16 6.79
N ASN A 245 -8.35 24.88 7.41
CA ASN A 245 -7.30 24.33 8.28
C ASN A 245 -7.51 24.65 9.77
N ASP A 246 -8.41 25.57 10.13
CA ASP A 246 -8.76 25.93 11.51
C ASP A 246 -9.66 24.90 12.26
N CYS A 247 -9.99 23.76 11.64
CA CYS A 247 -10.88 22.72 12.19
C CYS A 247 -10.17 21.42 12.57
#